data_AF-B4P9F1-F1
#
_entry.id   AF-B4P9F1-F1
#
_cell.length_a   1.000
_cell.length_b   1.000
_cell.length_c   1.000
_cell.angle_alpha   90.00
_cell.angle_beta   90.00
_cell.angle_gamma   90.00
#
_symmetry.space_group_name_H-M   'P 1'
#
loop_
_entity.id
_entity.type
_entity.pdbx_description
1 polymer ?
#
loop_
_entity_poly.entity_id
_entity_poly.type
_entity_poly.pdbx_seq_one_letter_code
_entity_poly.pdbx_strand_id
1 'polypeptide(L)'
;MEIRDRLYQLMVNPSFMSRGTVTASMANLAVGHLNISDAMQKKVIKILLMIEEKYRTYFDSYKKELELQRIAAETLHQLIQRYKIIMQLDASCTCPQIYEIESDDAIINKFYLHYQVIASSNKNQCWAIQGLRPYLLIFRRECAKLRLNKETPFFLGDAFHKPIQFYMDLVEELFAYFYSGHLRLDCAARLLDPLDLNRMEYYMKLLEPNEDFDEYFRHNISFCKCLRPQPLCPPSEYHQKVKDQSDAYLNHAKKKRCARRFERMAQNGAQTSKRESGSLERKISVGSAKTTTSLSREASVVEEAVSSRHHERTLTNRLMSALCIVP
;
A
#
# COMPACT_ATOMS: atom_id res chain seq x y z
N MET A 1 -11.46 59.23 50.56
CA MET A 1 -10.92 57.86 50.51
C MET A 1 -10.22 57.73 49.17
N GLU A 2 -8.90 57.94 49.21
CA GLU A 2 -8.09 58.36 48.08
C GLU A 2 -7.70 57.18 47.17
N ILE A 3 -7.44 57.46 45.90
CA ILE A 3 -7.00 56.52 44.85
C ILE A 3 -5.80 55.65 45.31
N ARG A 4 -5.05 56.13 46.31
CA ARG A 4 -3.95 55.44 46.97
C ARG A 4 -4.37 54.15 47.69
N ASP A 5 -5.54 54.12 48.34
CA ASP A 5 -6.04 52.92 49.04
C ASP A 5 -6.50 51.83 48.07
N ARG A 6 -7.04 52.22 46.90
CA ARG A 6 -7.41 51.29 45.83
C ARG A 6 -6.18 50.66 45.15
N LEU A 7 -5.10 51.42 45.00
CA LEU A 7 -3.83 50.90 44.48
C LEU A 7 -3.15 49.92 45.46
N TYR A 8 -3.24 50.19 46.77
CA TYR A 8 -2.75 49.26 47.79
C TYR A 8 -3.57 47.95 47.82
N GLN A 9 -4.90 47.99 47.66
CA GLN A 9 -5.70 46.77 47.55
C GLN A 9 -5.43 45.96 46.27
N LEU A 10 -5.07 46.61 45.16
CA LEU A 10 -4.66 45.93 43.92
C LEU A 10 -3.26 45.31 44.00
N MET A 11 -2.34 45.92 44.76
CA MET A 11 -0.98 45.40 44.96
C MET A 11 -0.88 44.32 46.06
N VAL A 12 -1.83 44.28 47.00
CA VAL A 12 -1.82 43.39 48.18
C VAL A 12 -2.83 42.24 48.05
N ASN A 13 -3.49 42.10 46.91
CA ASN A 13 -4.13 40.84 46.54
C ASN A 13 -3.11 39.98 45.78
N PRO A 14 -2.39 39.05 46.43
CA PRO A 14 -1.88 37.89 45.73
C PRO A 14 -3.13 37.07 45.39
N SER A 15 -3.84 37.45 44.32
CA SER A 15 -4.73 36.52 43.67
C SER A 15 -3.83 35.33 43.33
N PHE A 16 -4.08 34.25 44.06
CA PHE A 16 -3.55 32.93 43.86
C PHE A 16 -3.92 32.48 42.44
N MET A 17 -3.31 33.07 41.42
CA MET A 17 -2.99 32.37 40.20
C MET A 17 -1.96 31.34 40.65
N SER A 18 -2.48 30.23 41.15
CA SER A 18 -1.77 28.97 41.25
C SER A 18 -1.07 28.78 39.91
N ARG A 19 0.19 29.20 39.84
CA ARG A 19 1.20 28.53 39.02
C ARG A 19 1.26 27.13 39.60
N GLY A 20 0.27 26.30 39.26
CA GLY A 20 0.35 24.87 39.41
C GLY A 20 1.54 24.47 38.56
N THR A 21 2.71 24.40 39.19
CA THR A 21 3.89 23.85 38.56
C THR A 21 3.51 22.42 38.20
N VAL A 22 3.35 22.17 36.90
CA VAL A 22 3.16 20.81 36.39
C VAL A 22 4.32 20.01 36.96
N THR A 23 4.04 19.13 37.90
CA THR A 23 5.10 18.32 38.51
C THR A 23 5.71 17.46 37.41
N ALA A 24 7.01 17.15 37.50
CA ALA A 24 7.66 16.27 36.53
C ALA A 24 6.89 14.94 36.36
N SER A 25 6.22 14.47 37.42
CA SER A 25 5.31 13.33 37.39
C SER A 25 4.08 13.54 36.50
N MET A 26 3.40 14.68 36.61
CA MET A 26 2.26 15.03 35.74
C MET A 26 2.69 15.22 34.28
N ALA A 27 3.86 15.83 34.04
CA ALA A 27 4.43 15.96 32.70
C ALA A 27 4.74 14.58 32.09
N ASN A 28 5.39 13.69 32.84
CA ASN A 28 5.69 12.33 32.40
C ASN A 28 4.43 11.51 32.12
N LEU A 29 3.39 11.66 32.94
CA LEU A 29 2.10 11.00 32.73
C LEU A 29 1.39 11.53 31.48
N ALA A 30 1.40 12.85 31.25
CA ALA A 30 0.84 13.46 30.05
C ALA A 30 1.58 13.02 28.78
N VAL A 31 2.92 13.01 28.80
CA VAL A 31 3.76 12.51 27.70
C VAL A 31 3.51 11.02 27.44
N GLY A 32 3.39 10.20 28.49
CA GLY A 32 3.01 8.79 28.37
C GLY A 32 1.65 8.60 27.69
N HIS A 33 0.64 9.38 28.10
CA HIS A 33 -0.68 9.35 27.47
C HIS A 33 -0.68 9.82 26.01
N LEU A 34 0.14 10.81 25.65
CA LEU A 34 0.30 11.27 24.27
C LEU A 34 0.95 10.19 23.40
N ASN A 35 2.02 9.55 23.90
CA ASN A 35 2.71 8.48 23.17
C ASN A 35 1.81 7.26 22.91
N ILE A 36 0.98 6.87 23.89
CA ILE A 36 -0.01 5.80 23.71
C ILE A 36 -1.06 6.19 22.66
N SER A 37 -1.57 7.43 22.73
CA SER A 37 -2.56 7.94 21.76
C SER A 37 -2.00 7.99 20.34
N ASP A 38 -0.77 8.45 20.17
CA ASP A 38 -0.09 8.52 18.87
C ASP A 38 0.17 7.12 18.29
N ALA A 39 0.62 6.18 19.11
CA ALA A 39 0.80 4.78 18.70
C ALA A 39 -0.52 4.13 18.24
N MET A 40 -1.64 4.42 18.91
CA MET A 40 -2.96 3.93 18.52
C MET A 40 -3.45 4.53 17.20
N GLN A 41 -3.31 5.85 17.02
CA GLN A 41 -3.67 6.53 15.76
C GLN A 41 -2.84 5.98 14.59
N LYS A 42 -1.53 5.84 14.76
CA LYS A 42 -0.64 5.22 13.75
C LYS A 42 -1.07 3.81 13.37
N LYS A 43 -1.51 3.01 14.35
CA LYS A 43 -2.01 1.66 14.10
C LYS A 43 -3.29 1.66 13.27
N VAL A 44 -4.23 2.55 13.59
CA VAL A 44 -5.48 2.72 12.84
C VAL A 44 -5.20 3.18 11.40
N ILE A 45 -4.32 4.16 11.22
CA ILE A 45 -3.89 4.63 9.88
C ILE A 45 -3.28 3.47 9.07
N LYS A 46 -2.42 2.65 9.68
CA LYS A 46 -1.81 1.50 8.99
C LYS A 46 -2.87 0.50 8.51
N ILE A 47 -3.88 0.22 9.32
CA ILE A 47 -4.99 -0.66 8.95
C ILE A 47 -5.83 -0.03 7.83
N LEU A 48 -6.05 1.27 7.91
CA LEU A 48 -6.82 2.03 6.95
C LEU A 48 -6.19 2.00 5.55
N LEU A 49 -4.88 2.17 5.47
CA LEU A 49 -4.12 2.04 4.21
C LEU A 49 -4.18 0.61 3.64
N MET A 50 -4.12 -0.40 4.51
CA MET A 50 -4.30 -1.80 4.08
C MET A 50 -5.72 -2.03 3.55
N ILE A 51 -6.74 -1.44 4.17
CA ILE A 51 -8.12 -1.48 3.69
C ILE A 51 -8.24 -0.81 2.31
N GLU A 52 -7.61 0.34 2.11
CA GLU A 52 -7.55 1.01 0.79
C GLU A 52 -7.11 0.03 -0.30
N GLU A 53 -5.97 -0.61 -0.07
CA GLU A 53 -5.34 -1.52 -1.02
C GLU A 53 -6.24 -2.72 -1.31
N LYS A 54 -6.88 -3.28 -0.27
CA LYS A 54 -7.80 -4.41 -0.39
C LYS A 54 -9.05 -4.04 -1.17
N TYR A 55 -9.66 -2.89 -0.89
CA TYR A 55 -10.82 -2.42 -1.65
C TYR A 55 -10.47 -2.10 -3.11
N ARG A 56 -9.32 -1.47 -3.37
CA ARG A 56 -8.87 -1.21 -4.76
C ARG A 56 -8.70 -2.51 -5.54
N THR A 57 -7.96 -3.47 -4.96
CA THR A 57 -7.74 -4.79 -5.58
C THR A 57 -9.06 -5.51 -5.82
N TYR A 58 -9.95 -5.49 -4.82
CA TYR A 58 -11.27 -6.07 -4.94
C TYR A 58 -12.08 -5.41 -6.06
N PHE A 59 -12.09 -4.08 -6.13
CA PHE A 59 -12.86 -3.33 -7.11
C PHE A 59 -12.40 -3.59 -8.55
N ASP A 60 -11.10 -3.70 -8.77
CA ASP A 60 -10.55 -4.10 -10.07
C ASP A 60 -10.97 -5.51 -10.46
N SER A 61 -10.99 -6.45 -9.50
CA SER A 61 -11.49 -7.81 -9.73
C SER A 61 -12.99 -7.82 -9.99
N TYR A 62 -13.76 -7.06 -9.23
CA TYR A 62 -15.21 -6.93 -9.35
C TYR A 62 -15.62 -6.46 -10.74
N LYS A 63 -14.93 -5.46 -11.29
CA LYS A 63 -15.19 -4.99 -12.66
C LYS A 63 -14.96 -6.07 -13.71
N LYS A 64 -13.88 -6.83 -13.58
CA LYS A 64 -13.59 -7.95 -14.50
C LYS A 64 -14.68 -9.01 -14.42
N GLU A 65 -15.13 -9.34 -13.22
CA GLU A 65 -16.20 -10.31 -13.01
C GLU A 65 -17.54 -9.82 -13.60
N LEU A 66 -17.90 -8.53 -13.41
CA LEU A 66 -19.08 -7.96 -14.07
C LEU A 66 -18.98 -7.98 -15.59
N GLU A 67 -17.81 -7.68 -16.15
CA GLU A 67 -17.58 -7.73 -17.59
C GLU A 67 -17.77 -9.14 -18.14
N LEU A 68 -17.21 -10.14 -17.46
CA LEU A 68 -17.39 -11.55 -17.82
C LEU A 68 -18.87 -11.95 -17.80
N GLN A 69 -19.60 -11.53 -16.77
CA GLN A 69 -21.04 -11.77 -16.69
C GLN A 69 -21.80 -11.06 -17.81
N ARG A 70 -21.41 -9.85 -18.21
CA ARG A 70 -22.06 -9.11 -19.29
C ARG A 70 -21.88 -9.81 -20.64
N ILE A 71 -20.67 -10.24 -20.96
CA ILE A 71 -20.38 -11.00 -22.20
C ILE A 71 -21.20 -12.30 -22.24
N ALA A 72 -21.24 -13.03 -21.13
CA ALA A 72 -22.06 -14.24 -21.03
C ALA A 72 -23.56 -13.94 -21.16
N ALA A 73 -24.04 -12.88 -20.51
CA ALA A 73 -25.43 -12.45 -20.55
C ALA A 73 -25.87 -12.01 -21.96
N GLU A 74 -25.05 -11.24 -22.67
CA GLU A 74 -25.31 -10.86 -24.07
C GLU A 74 -25.41 -12.09 -24.97
N THR A 75 -24.52 -13.07 -24.78
CA THR A 75 -24.54 -14.32 -25.55
C THR A 75 -25.80 -15.13 -25.28
N LEU A 76 -26.20 -15.24 -24.01
CA LEU A 76 -27.46 -15.89 -23.62
C LEU A 76 -28.67 -15.16 -24.18
N HIS A 77 -28.71 -13.84 -24.11
CA HIS A 77 -29.79 -13.03 -24.64
C HIS A 77 -29.99 -13.25 -26.15
N GLN A 78 -28.90 -13.25 -26.93
CA GLN A 78 -28.95 -13.54 -28.36
C GLN A 78 -29.43 -14.97 -28.65
N LEU A 79 -28.99 -15.95 -27.84
CA LEU A 79 -29.42 -17.35 -27.96
C LEU A 79 -30.94 -17.48 -27.73
N ILE A 80 -31.46 -16.91 -26.65
CA ILE A 80 -32.88 -16.93 -26.29
C ILE A 80 -33.73 -16.23 -27.36
N GLN A 81 -33.28 -15.07 -27.84
CA GLN A 81 -33.96 -14.34 -28.92
C GLN A 81 -34.05 -15.16 -30.21
N ARG A 82 -32.94 -15.77 -30.65
CA ARG A 82 -32.92 -16.63 -31.85
C ARG A 82 -33.85 -17.81 -31.70
N TYR A 83 -33.83 -18.48 -30.56
CA TYR A 83 -34.74 -19.60 -30.29
C TYR A 83 -36.20 -19.17 -30.37
N LYS A 84 -36.56 -18.05 -29.73
CA LYS A 84 -37.92 -17.51 -29.76
C LYS A 84 -38.38 -17.17 -31.17
N ILE A 85 -37.52 -16.60 -32.02
CA ILE A 85 -37.82 -16.31 -33.42
C ILE A 85 -38.07 -17.61 -34.21
N ILE A 86 -37.22 -18.62 -34.04
CA ILE A 86 -37.36 -19.92 -34.72
C ILE A 86 -38.67 -20.61 -34.31
N MET A 87 -39.02 -20.58 -33.02
CA MET A 87 -40.28 -21.16 -32.52
C MET A 87 -41.54 -20.39 -32.92
N GLN A 88 -41.43 -19.08 -33.18
CA GLN A 88 -42.54 -18.25 -33.64
C GLN A 88 -42.72 -18.25 -35.16
N LEU A 89 -41.69 -18.65 -35.92
CA LEU A 89 -41.79 -18.89 -37.36
C LEU A 89 -42.60 -20.17 -37.57
N ASP A 90 -43.89 -19.96 -37.86
CA ASP A 90 -44.91 -20.97 -38.08
C ASP A 90 -44.44 -22.14 -38.97
N ALA A 91 -44.92 -23.35 -38.65
CA ALA A 91 -44.73 -24.57 -39.45
C ALA A 91 -45.32 -24.50 -40.88
N SER A 92 -45.93 -23.36 -41.24
CA SER A 92 -46.50 -23.05 -42.56
C SER A 92 -45.68 -22.05 -43.40
N CYS A 93 -44.55 -21.52 -42.91
CA CYS A 93 -43.67 -20.64 -43.72
C CYS A 93 -42.96 -21.48 -44.80
N THR A 94 -43.29 -21.28 -46.07
CA THR A 94 -42.55 -21.82 -47.24
C THR A 94 -41.21 -21.11 -47.48
N CYS A 95 -40.66 -20.54 -46.42
CA CYS A 95 -39.46 -19.73 -46.44
C CYS A 95 -38.27 -20.69 -46.48
N PRO A 96 -37.35 -20.59 -47.48
CA PRO A 96 -36.23 -21.50 -47.55
C PRO A 96 -35.48 -21.45 -46.22
N GLN A 97 -35.15 -22.62 -45.68
CA GLN A 97 -34.43 -22.80 -44.42
C GLN A 97 -33.04 -22.15 -44.52
N ILE A 98 -32.98 -20.84 -44.32
CA ILE A 98 -31.73 -20.06 -44.29
C ILE A 98 -31.08 -20.19 -42.90
N TYR A 99 -31.84 -20.60 -41.89
CA TYR A 99 -31.34 -20.85 -40.54
C TYR A 99 -31.21 -22.35 -40.30
N GLU A 100 -29.98 -22.79 -40.01
CA GLU A 100 -29.73 -24.12 -39.45
C GLU A 100 -30.45 -24.20 -38.10
N ILE A 101 -31.53 -24.98 -38.05
CA ILE A 101 -32.33 -25.16 -36.84
C ILE A 101 -31.50 -26.02 -35.89
N GLU A 102 -30.87 -25.38 -34.90
CA GLU A 102 -30.20 -26.08 -33.81
C GLU A 102 -31.23 -26.91 -33.03
N SER A 103 -30.85 -28.11 -32.60
CA SER A 103 -31.72 -28.93 -31.75
C SER A 103 -31.91 -28.26 -30.37
N ASP A 104 -33.05 -28.54 -29.72
CA ASP A 104 -33.32 -28.06 -28.36
C ASP A 104 -32.18 -28.42 -27.40
N ASP A 105 -31.63 -29.63 -27.50
CA ASP A 105 -30.48 -30.08 -26.70
C ASP A 105 -29.22 -29.24 -26.93
N ALA A 106 -28.95 -28.80 -28.16
CA ALA A 106 -27.80 -27.96 -28.47
C ALA A 106 -27.95 -26.56 -27.84
N ILE A 107 -29.16 -26.00 -27.89
CA ILE A 107 -29.50 -24.69 -27.31
C ILE A 107 -29.42 -24.75 -25.78
N ILE A 108 -30.02 -25.77 -25.17
CA ILE A 108 -29.96 -26.00 -23.72
C ILE A 108 -28.51 -26.13 -23.27
N ASN A 109 -27.69 -26.92 -23.97
CA ASN A 109 -26.26 -27.07 -23.63
C ASN A 109 -25.50 -25.74 -23.74
N LYS A 110 -25.71 -24.96 -24.80
CA LYS A 110 -25.10 -23.63 -24.96
C LYS A 110 -25.52 -22.68 -23.84
N PHE A 111 -26.80 -22.69 -23.47
CA PHE A 111 -27.29 -21.92 -22.34
C PHE A 111 -26.54 -22.28 -21.06
N TYR A 112 -26.43 -23.58 -20.74
CA TYR A 112 -25.76 -24.02 -19.52
C TYR A 112 -24.27 -23.67 -19.48
N LEU A 113 -23.57 -23.69 -20.62
CA LEU A 113 -22.16 -23.28 -20.70
C LEU A 113 -21.98 -21.81 -20.28
N HIS A 114 -22.79 -20.90 -20.81
CA HIS A 114 -22.69 -19.47 -20.46
C HIS A 114 -23.26 -19.17 -19.06
N TYR A 115 -24.30 -19.89 -18.65
CA TYR A 115 -24.80 -19.82 -17.28
C TYR A 115 -23.74 -20.24 -16.25
N GLN A 116 -22.93 -21.27 -16.54
CA GLN A 116 -21.82 -21.66 -15.67
C GLN A 116 -20.75 -20.58 -15.52
N VAL A 117 -20.50 -19.77 -16.55
CA VAL A 117 -19.61 -18.60 -16.46
C VAL A 117 -20.18 -17.60 -15.45
N ILE A 118 -21.47 -17.28 -15.54
CA ILE A 118 -22.17 -16.39 -14.60
C ILE A 118 -22.11 -16.94 -13.17
N ALA A 119 -22.47 -18.21 -12.98
CA ALA A 119 -22.49 -18.85 -11.67
C ALA A 119 -21.09 -18.90 -11.03
N SER A 120 -20.06 -19.21 -11.81
CA SER A 120 -18.68 -19.22 -11.35
C SER A 120 -18.20 -17.81 -10.97
N SER A 121 -18.55 -16.81 -11.78
CA SER A 121 -18.25 -15.41 -11.50
C SER A 121 -18.90 -14.94 -10.19
N ASN A 122 -20.18 -15.26 -9.96
CA ASN A 122 -20.86 -14.93 -8.70
C ASN A 122 -20.19 -15.60 -7.50
N LYS A 123 -19.74 -16.86 -7.64
CA LYS A 123 -18.99 -17.56 -6.59
C LYS A 123 -17.65 -16.87 -6.29
N ASN A 124 -16.92 -16.46 -7.32
CA ASN A 124 -15.66 -15.71 -7.15
C ASN A 124 -15.89 -14.38 -6.44
N GLN A 125 -16.92 -13.61 -6.83
CA GLN A 125 -17.28 -12.37 -6.18
C GLN A 125 -17.62 -12.59 -4.69
N CYS A 126 -18.40 -13.63 -4.37
CA CYS A 126 -18.71 -13.99 -2.99
C CYS A 126 -17.43 -14.19 -2.16
N TRP A 127 -16.51 -15.01 -2.66
CA TRP A 127 -15.25 -15.28 -1.98
C TRP A 127 -14.40 -14.03 -1.81
N ALA A 128 -14.33 -13.19 -2.85
CA ALA A 128 -13.59 -11.94 -2.81
C ALA A 128 -14.16 -10.96 -1.77
N ILE A 129 -15.49 -10.82 -1.69
CA ILE A 129 -16.16 -9.99 -0.67
C ILE A 129 -15.93 -10.54 0.73
N GLN A 130 -16.07 -11.86 0.93
CA GLN A 130 -15.79 -12.48 2.24
C GLN A 130 -14.32 -12.28 2.67
N GLY A 131 -13.40 -12.20 1.69
CA GLY A 131 -12.00 -11.84 1.93
C GLY A 131 -11.77 -10.45 2.50
N LEU A 132 -12.72 -9.51 2.33
CA LEU A 132 -12.64 -8.16 2.93
C LEU A 132 -13.03 -8.15 4.41
N ARG A 133 -13.95 -9.04 4.82
CA ARG A 133 -14.57 -9.05 6.16
C ARG A 133 -13.57 -9.04 7.33
N PRO A 134 -12.46 -9.81 7.33
CA PRO A 134 -11.50 -9.77 8.42
C PRO A 134 -10.88 -8.38 8.62
N TYR A 135 -10.64 -7.64 7.53
CA TYR A 135 -10.05 -6.31 7.58
C TYR A 135 -11.01 -5.29 8.19
N LEU A 136 -12.29 -5.37 7.83
CA LEU A 136 -13.34 -4.56 8.46
C LEU A 136 -13.42 -4.81 9.97
N LEU A 137 -13.44 -6.08 10.38
CA LEU A 137 -13.54 -6.43 11.81
C LEU A 137 -12.32 -5.95 12.60
N ILE A 138 -11.11 -6.07 12.03
CA ILE A 138 -9.89 -5.56 12.65
C ILE A 138 -9.95 -4.03 12.78
N PHE A 139 -10.38 -3.34 11.72
CA PHE A 139 -10.48 -1.89 11.71
C PHE A 139 -11.50 -1.38 12.72
N ARG A 140 -12.70 -1.97 12.76
CA ARG A 140 -13.73 -1.66 13.77
C ARG A 140 -13.21 -1.88 15.18
N ARG A 141 -12.52 -2.99 15.43
CA ARG A 141 -11.94 -3.30 16.74
C ARG A 141 -10.90 -2.27 17.17
N GLU A 142 -10.03 -1.82 16.27
CA GLU A 142 -9.01 -0.83 16.62
C GLU A 142 -9.60 0.58 16.75
N CYS A 143 -10.59 0.94 15.92
CA CYS A 143 -11.31 2.20 16.08
C CYS A 143 -12.09 2.27 17.39
N ALA A 144 -12.70 1.17 17.84
CA ALA A 144 -13.39 1.12 19.13
C ALA A 144 -12.47 1.35 20.34
N LYS A 145 -11.15 1.17 20.20
CA LYS A 145 -10.17 1.48 21.25
C LYS A 145 -9.84 2.96 21.31
N LEU A 146 -10.07 3.70 20.23
CA LEU A 146 -9.85 5.14 20.21
C LEU A 146 -10.83 5.80 21.19
N ARG A 147 -10.30 6.48 22.20
CA ARG A 147 -11.13 7.32 23.07
C ARG A 147 -11.51 8.58 22.29
N LEU A 148 -12.75 8.60 21.76
CA LEU A 148 -13.32 9.68 20.94
C LEU A 148 -13.49 11.02 21.68
N ASN A 149 -13.12 11.09 22.96
CA ASN A 149 -13.38 12.24 23.84
C ASN A 149 -12.33 13.36 23.70
N LYS A 150 -11.36 13.22 22.77
CA LYS A 150 -10.34 14.24 22.52
C LYS A 150 -10.59 14.87 21.16
N GLU A 151 -10.76 16.19 21.13
CA GLU A 151 -10.80 17.01 19.92
C GLU A 151 -9.40 17.04 19.28
N THR A 152 -9.02 15.98 18.57
CA THR A 152 -7.80 15.98 17.75
C THR A 152 -8.16 16.11 16.27
N PRO A 153 -7.25 16.65 15.43
CA PRO A 153 -7.44 16.69 13.98
C PRO A 153 -7.74 15.31 13.36
N PHE A 154 -7.29 14.23 14.00
CA PHE A 154 -7.60 12.88 13.59
C PHE A 154 -9.10 12.54 13.71
N PHE A 155 -9.79 13.07 14.73
CA PHE A 155 -11.21 12.83 14.97
C PHE A 155 -12.11 13.84 14.26
N LEU A 156 -11.74 15.13 14.30
CA LEU A 156 -12.52 16.22 13.73
C LEU A 156 -12.26 16.44 12.24
N GLY A 157 -11.14 15.92 11.73
CA GLY A 157 -10.60 16.32 10.44
C GLY A 157 -9.85 17.63 10.52
N ASP A 158 -9.25 18.02 9.40
CA ASP A 158 -8.65 19.34 9.19
C ASP A 158 -8.87 19.79 7.74
N ALA A 159 -8.23 20.89 7.32
CA ALA A 159 -8.37 21.43 5.97
C ALA A 159 -7.93 20.46 4.85
N PHE A 160 -7.19 19.40 5.19
CA PHE A 160 -6.60 18.44 4.26
C PHE A 160 -7.04 16.99 4.51
N HIS A 161 -7.60 16.69 5.69
CA HIS A 161 -7.93 15.34 6.12
C HIS A 161 -9.39 15.23 6.53
N LYS A 162 -10.07 14.23 5.96
CA LYS A 162 -11.39 13.81 6.43
C LYS A 162 -11.29 13.21 7.84
N PRO A 163 -12.32 13.41 8.69
CA PRO A 163 -12.36 12.82 10.04
C PRO A 163 -12.33 11.28 9.97
N ILE A 164 -11.76 10.63 10.99
CA ILE A 164 -11.74 9.15 11.03
C ILE A 164 -13.14 8.53 10.95
N GLN A 165 -14.15 9.22 11.48
CA GLN A 165 -15.55 8.79 11.42
C GLN A 165 -16.04 8.61 9.98
N PHE A 166 -15.69 9.54 9.07
CA PHE A 166 -16.04 9.42 7.64
C PHE A 166 -15.55 8.09 7.06
N TYR A 167 -14.35 7.66 7.42
CA TYR A 167 -13.79 6.42 6.90
C TYR A 167 -14.34 5.17 7.59
N MET A 168 -14.75 5.27 8.85
CA MET A 168 -15.51 4.20 9.52
C MET A 168 -16.80 3.91 8.77
N ASP A 169 -17.54 4.97 8.46
CA ASP A 169 -18.82 4.86 7.76
C ASP A 169 -18.60 4.39 6.31
N LEU A 170 -17.67 4.99 5.58
CA LEU A 170 -17.35 4.61 4.20
C LEU A 170 -16.99 3.13 4.05
N VAL A 171 -16.15 2.59 4.95
CA VAL A 171 -15.68 1.20 4.86
C VAL A 171 -16.83 0.21 5.06
N GLU A 172 -17.76 0.50 5.97
CA GLU A 172 -18.96 -0.32 6.21
C GLU A 172 -19.96 -0.18 5.06
N GLU A 173 -20.20 1.04 4.57
CA GLU A 173 -21.08 1.32 3.43
C GLU A 173 -20.60 0.62 2.17
N LEU A 174 -19.30 0.67 1.86
CA LEU A 174 -18.74 -0.02 0.70
C LEU A 174 -18.92 -1.54 0.81
N PHE A 175 -18.70 -2.13 1.98
CA PHE A 175 -18.93 -3.55 2.17
C PHE A 175 -20.39 -3.92 1.95
N ALA A 176 -21.32 -3.14 2.53
CA ALA A 176 -22.75 -3.34 2.36
C ALA A 176 -23.19 -3.18 0.90
N TYR A 177 -22.65 -2.19 0.19
CA TYR A 177 -22.89 -1.95 -1.23
C TYR A 177 -22.49 -3.18 -2.07
N PHE A 178 -21.24 -3.64 -1.93
CA PHE A 178 -20.76 -4.77 -2.71
C PHE A 178 -21.45 -6.08 -2.34
N TYR A 179 -21.69 -6.31 -1.05
CA TYR A 179 -22.37 -7.52 -0.58
C TYR A 179 -23.81 -7.58 -1.07
N SER A 180 -24.56 -6.49 -0.98
CA SER A 180 -25.93 -6.42 -1.49
C SER A 180 -25.99 -6.53 -3.01
N GLY A 181 -25.05 -5.91 -3.73
CA GLY A 181 -24.90 -6.06 -5.18
C GLY A 181 -24.69 -7.52 -5.59
N HIS A 182 -23.75 -8.21 -4.95
CA HIS A 182 -23.51 -9.63 -5.18
C HIS A 182 -24.76 -10.49 -4.92
N LEU A 183 -25.46 -10.27 -3.81
CA LEU A 183 -26.70 -11.01 -3.51
C LEU A 183 -27.76 -10.81 -4.59
N ARG A 184 -27.93 -9.58 -5.09
CA ARG A 184 -28.87 -9.28 -6.17
C ARG A 184 -28.51 -10.02 -7.46
N LEU A 185 -27.23 -10.03 -7.82
CA LEU A 185 -26.74 -10.76 -9.00
C LEU A 185 -26.91 -12.27 -8.84
N ASP A 186 -26.55 -12.84 -7.70
CA ASP A 186 -26.68 -14.28 -7.44
C ASP A 186 -28.14 -14.73 -7.45
N CYS A 187 -29.04 -13.97 -6.81
CA CYS A 187 -30.47 -14.24 -6.84
C CYS A 187 -31.04 -14.14 -8.26
N ALA A 188 -30.70 -13.08 -9.01
CA ALA A 188 -31.21 -12.89 -10.36
C ALA A 188 -30.67 -13.95 -11.33
N ALA A 189 -29.41 -14.36 -11.19
CA ALA A 189 -28.82 -15.43 -11.99
C ALA A 189 -29.58 -16.75 -11.81
N ARG A 190 -29.93 -17.13 -10.57
CA ARG A 190 -30.70 -18.37 -10.30
C ARG A 190 -32.09 -18.39 -10.91
N LEU A 191 -32.62 -17.24 -11.31
CA LEU A 191 -33.93 -17.11 -11.95
C LEU A 191 -33.85 -17.15 -13.47
N LEU A 192 -32.65 -17.13 -14.07
CA LEU A 192 -32.48 -17.21 -15.52
C LEU A 192 -33.05 -18.52 -16.06
N ASP A 193 -33.80 -18.40 -17.14
CA ASP A 193 -34.45 -19.51 -17.83
C ASP A 193 -34.16 -19.39 -19.34
N PRO A 194 -33.80 -20.48 -20.03
CA PRO A 194 -33.57 -20.49 -21.48
C PRO A 194 -34.73 -19.98 -22.34
N LEU A 195 -35.94 -19.89 -21.79
CA LEU A 195 -37.15 -19.48 -22.49
C LEU A 195 -37.68 -18.11 -22.03
N ASP A 196 -37.13 -17.53 -20.95
CA ASP A 196 -37.61 -16.29 -20.34
C ASP A 196 -36.69 -15.10 -20.67
N LEU A 197 -37.03 -14.40 -21.75
CA LEU A 197 -36.31 -13.20 -22.18
C LEU A 197 -36.43 -12.05 -21.15
N ASN A 198 -37.55 -11.93 -20.44
CA ASN A 198 -37.77 -10.82 -19.52
C ASN A 198 -36.81 -10.90 -18.32
N ARG A 199 -36.58 -12.11 -17.80
CA ARG A 199 -35.60 -12.33 -16.73
C ARG A 199 -34.17 -12.10 -17.18
N MET A 200 -33.86 -12.45 -18.43
CA MET A 200 -32.57 -12.18 -19.03
C MET A 200 -32.32 -10.66 -19.15
N GLU A 201 -33.30 -9.89 -19.63
CA GLU A 201 -33.21 -8.43 -19.73
C GLU A 201 -33.08 -7.76 -18.35
N TYR A 202 -33.85 -8.23 -17.36
CA TYR A 202 -33.71 -7.77 -15.98
C TYR A 202 -32.29 -8.02 -15.44
N TYR A 203 -31.72 -9.21 -15.71
CA TYR A 203 -30.36 -9.53 -15.31
C TYR A 203 -29.33 -8.62 -15.98
N MET A 204 -29.46 -8.38 -17.28
CA MET A 204 -28.58 -7.48 -18.03
C MET A 204 -28.62 -6.05 -17.47
N LYS A 205 -29.81 -5.56 -17.09
CA LYS A 205 -29.95 -4.24 -16.45
C LYS A 205 -29.18 -4.14 -15.13
N LEU A 206 -29.08 -5.23 -14.37
CA LEU A 206 -28.29 -5.25 -13.13
C LEU A 206 -26.77 -5.18 -13.40
N LEU A 207 -26.32 -5.55 -14.59
CA LEU A 207 -24.91 -5.53 -15.01
C LEU A 207 -24.49 -4.21 -15.66
N GLU A 208 -25.40 -3.26 -15.82
CA GLU A 208 -25.08 -1.96 -16.39
C GLU A 208 -24.00 -1.24 -15.56
N PRO A 209 -22.97 -0.67 -16.21
CA PRO A 209 -21.94 0.07 -15.51
C PRO A 209 -22.53 1.30 -14.82
N ASN A 210 -22.05 1.60 -13.62
CA ASN A 210 -22.39 2.80 -12.87
C ASN A 210 -21.17 3.70 -12.78
N GLU A 211 -21.06 4.64 -13.73
CA GLU A 211 -19.91 5.56 -13.84
C GLU A 211 -19.81 6.51 -12.63
N ASP A 212 -20.94 6.96 -12.09
CA ASP A 212 -20.98 7.84 -10.92
C ASP A 212 -20.37 7.13 -9.69
N PHE A 213 -20.68 5.85 -9.50
CA PHE A 213 -20.11 5.07 -8.42
C PHE A 213 -18.60 4.82 -8.63
N ASP A 214 -18.18 4.57 -9.86
CA ASP A 214 -16.77 4.38 -10.19
C ASP A 214 -15.93 5.59 -9.79
N GLU A 215 -16.42 6.78 -10.10
CA GLU A 215 -15.79 8.03 -9.72
C GLU A 215 -15.83 8.23 -8.21
N TYR A 216 -17.00 8.05 -7.60
CA TYR A 216 -17.19 8.16 -6.15
C TYR A 216 -16.21 7.27 -5.39
N PHE A 217 -16.08 6.00 -5.79
CA PHE A 217 -15.20 5.04 -5.13
C PHE A 217 -13.74 5.48 -5.19
N ARG A 218 -13.24 5.85 -6.39
CA ARG A 218 -11.82 6.24 -6.58
C ARG A 218 -11.45 7.47 -5.75
N HIS A 219 -12.35 8.45 -5.66
CA HIS A 219 -12.12 9.68 -4.93
C HIS A 219 -12.20 9.48 -3.42
N ASN A 220 -13.17 8.70 -2.93
CA ASN A 220 -13.43 8.60 -1.50
C ASN A 220 -12.62 7.54 -0.78
N ILE A 221 -12.23 6.45 -1.46
CA ILE A 221 -11.40 5.40 -0.85
C ILE A 221 -9.95 5.86 -0.61
N SER A 222 -9.50 6.90 -1.33
CA SER A 222 -8.13 7.39 -1.25
C SER A 222 -7.89 8.13 0.07
N PHE A 223 -7.03 7.58 0.93
CA PHE A 223 -6.57 8.26 2.13
C PHE A 223 -5.45 9.24 1.80
N CYS A 224 -5.31 10.30 2.60
CA CYS A 224 -4.33 11.35 2.35
C CYS A 224 -2.91 10.78 2.17
N LYS A 225 -2.24 11.18 1.09
CA LYS A 225 -0.87 10.74 0.75
C LYS A 225 0.13 11.07 1.85
N CYS A 226 -0.11 12.12 2.63
CA CYS A 226 0.74 12.56 3.75
C CYS A 226 0.78 11.54 4.91
N LEU A 227 -0.24 10.69 5.01
CA LEU A 227 -0.34 9.64 6.04
C LEU A 227 0.27 8.32 5.57
N ARG A 228 0.66 8.21 4.29
CA ARG A 228 1.38 7.02 3.80
C ARG A 228 2.76 6.98 4.44
N PRO A 229 3.24 5.80 4.88
CA PRO A 229 4.62 5.66 5.31
C PRO A 229 5.51 6.21 4.19
N GLN A 230 6.38 7.15 4.51
CA GLN A 230 7.37 7.58 3.54
C GLN A 230 8.13 6.35 3.04
N PRO A 231 8.39 6.22 1.74
CA PRO A 231 9.21 5.15 1.24
C PRO A 231 10.51 5.18 2.05
N LEU A 232 10.79 4.07 2.75
CA LEU A 232 12.05 3.90 3.43
C LEU A 232 13.12 4.16 2.37
N CYS A 233 13.94 5.19 2.57
CA CYS A 233 15.11 5.38 1.73
C CYS A 233 15.80 4.02 1.61
N PRO A 234 16.23 3.60 0.40
CA PRO A 234 17.02 2.38 0.28
C PRO A 234 18.09 2.46 1.35
N PRO A 235 18.25 1.40 2.19
CA PRO A 235 19.24 1.44 3.26
C PRO A 235 20.50 1.91 2.58
N SER A 236 20.98 3.10 2.98
CA SER A 236 22.24 3.60 2.45
C SER A 236 23.16 2.43 2.65
N GLU A 237 23.69 1.86 1.57
CA GLU A 237 24.84 0.99 1.70
C GLU A 237 25.77 1.82 2.55
N TYR A 238 25.88 1.45 3.83
CA TYR A 238 26.97 1.91 4.64
C TYR A 238 28.12 1.44 3.78
N HIS A 239 28.75 2.35 3.05
CA HIS A 239 30.10 2.17 2.61
C HIS A 239 30.75 1.67 3.89
N GLN A 240 31.02 0.37 3.97
CA GLN A 240 31.91 -0.16 4.97
C GLN A 240 33.07 0.79 4.83
N LYS A 241 33.29 1.62 5.86
CA LYS A 241 34.44 2.50 5.90
C LYS A 241 35.57 1.53 5.63
N VAL A 242 36.10 1.55 4.41
CA VAL A 242 37.28 0.79 4.05
C VAL A 242 38.23 1.25 5.12
N LYS A 243 38.53 0.34 6.05
CA LYS A 243 39.22 0.65 7.29
C LYS A 243 40.52 1.23 6.81
N ASP A 244 40.64 2.56 6.89
CA ASP A 244 41.66 3.27 6.15
C ASP A 244 42.98 2.77 6.72
N GLN A 245 43.72 1.96 5.95
CA GLN A 245 44.97 1.36 6.41
C GLN A 245 45.95 2.45 6.86
N SER A 246 45.70 3.70 6.44
CA SER A 246 46.36 4.92 6.89
C SER A 246 46.35 5.11 8.41
N ASP A 247 45.36 4.64 9.18
CA ASP A 247 45.32 4.82 10.64
C ASP A 247 46.41 4.02 11.36
N ALA A 248 46.75 2.83 10.85
CA ALA A 248 47.86 2.04 11.36
C ALA A 248 49.21 2.71 11.05
N TYR A 249 49.36 3.25 9.83
CA TYR A 249 50.55 3.99 9.43
C TYR A 249 50.71 5.32 10.20
N LEU A 250 49.63 6.05 10.43
CA LEU A 250 49.62 7.30 11.20
C LEU A 250 49.97 7.04 12.67
N ASN A 251 49.42 5.99 13.28
CA ASN A 251 49.76 5.63 14.65
C ASN A 251 51.20 5.14 14.79
N HIS A 252 51.70 4.38 13.80
CA HIS A 252 53.10 3.98 13.76
C HIS A 252 54.05 5.17 13.56
N ALA A 253 53.70 6.13 12.69
CA ALA A 253 54.45 7.36 12.49
C ALA A 253 54.47 8.24 13.75
N LYS A 254 53.34 8.36 14.46
CA LYS A 254 53.26 9.08 15.75
C LYS A 254 54.15 8.42 16.81
N LYS A 255 54.11 7.09 16.94
CA LYS A 255 54.98 6.34 17.86
C LYS A 255 56.46 6.55 17.54
N LYS A 256 56.86 6.44 16.26
CA LYS A 256 58.25 6.72 15.84
C LYS A 256 58.66 8.16 16.13
N ARG A 257 57.77 9.14 15.94
CA ARG A 257 58.06 10.55 16.20
C ARG A 257 58.25 10.81 17.71
N CYS A 258 57.43 10.18 18.57
CA CYS A 258 57.61 10.22 20.02
C CYS A 258 58.91 9.53 20.48
N ALA A 259 59.23 8.35 19.95
CA ALA A 259 60.47 7.64 20.29
C ALA A 259 61.72 8.47 19.94
N ARG A 260 61.76 9.07 18.74
CA ARG A 260 62.84 9.99 18.35
C ARG A 260 62.94 11.22 19.26
N ARG A 261 61.81 11.75 19.73
CA ARG A 261 61.80 12.87 20.68
C ARG A 261 62.38 12.45 22.03
N PHE A 262 62.03 11.25 22.49
CA PHE A 262 62.56 10.68 23.73
C PHE A 262 64.07 10.42 23.63
N GLU A 263 64.53 9.83 22.53
CA GLU A 263 65.96 9.61 22.25
C GLU A 263 66.74 10.93 22.20
N ARG A 264 66.22 11.98 21.55
CA ARG A 264 66.87 13.31 21.57
C ARG A 264 66.93 13.92 22.97
N MET A 265 65.87 13.76 23.76
CA MET A 265 65.86 14.24 25.15
C MET A 265 66.87 13.47 26.01
N ALA A 266 67.00 12.15 25.78
CA ALA A 266 67.99 11.31 26.46
C ALA A 266 69.43 11.62 26.03
N GLN A 267 69.66 11.91 24.75
CA GLN A 267 70.97 12.30 24.21
C GLN A 267 71.38 13.71 24.65
N ASN A 268 70.44 14.66 24.71
CA ASN A 268 70.71 16.01 25.24
C ASN A 268 70.99 16.00 26.75
N GLY A 269 70.49 15.01 27.50
CA GLY A 269 70.83 14.78 28.90
C GLY A 269 72.21 14.15 29.11
N ALA A 270 72.79 13.52 28.07
CA ALA A 270 74.09 12.85 28.13
C ALA A 270 75.23 13.65 27.47
N GLN A 271 74.95 14.79 26.84
CA GLN A 271 75.93 15.62 26.13
C GLN A 271 76.19 17.00 26.75
N THR A 272 75.90 17.20 28.04
CA THR A 272 76.45 18.33 28.81
C THR A 272 77.80 18.03 29.47
N SER A 273 78.49 16.94 29.09
CA SER A 273 79.85 16.64 29.55
C SER A 273 80.75 16.01 28.47
N LYS A 274 80.94 16.67 27.33
CA LYS A 274 82.25 16.80 26.66
C LYS A 274 82.15 17.60 25.35
N ARG A 275 83.10 18.52 25.22
CA ARG A 275 83.29 19.52 24.16
C ARG A 275 84.09 18.91 22.99
N GLU A 276 84.00 19.57 21.82
CA GLU A 276 84.86 19.51 20.61
C GLU A 276 84.64 18.30 19.69
N SER A 277 84.65 18.36 18.35
CA SER A 277 85.01 19.34 17.32
C SER A 277 84.55 18.75 15.95
N GLY A 278 84.49 19.53 14.87
CA GLY A 278 84.58 18.97 13.50
C GLY A 278 83.41 19.23 12.54
N SER A 279 83.76 19.72 11.36
CA SER A 279 82.97 20.24 10.23
C SER A 279 82.43 19.21 9.20
N LEU A 280 81.55 19.72 8.30
CA LEU A 280 81.22 19.38 6.89
C LEU A 280 79.74 19.01 6.67
N GLU A 281 78.95 19.85 5.97
CA GLU A 281 78.72 20.01 4.52
C GLU A 281 77.53 19.20 3.95
N ARG A 282 76.57 19.95 3.33
CA ARG A 282 75.80 19.68 2.07
C ARG A 282 74.89 18.41 2.03
N LYS A 283 73.84 18.25 1.21
CA LYS A 283 73.23 18.86 0.00
C LYS A 283 71.80 18.25 -0.08
N ILE A 284 70.73 19.02 -0.32
CA ILE A 284 69.96 19.16 -1.58
C ILE A 284 69.59 17.84 -2.31
N SER A 285 68.30 17.62 -2.59
CA SER A 285 67.67 17.24 -3.90
C SER A 285 66.21 16.79 -3.65
N VAL A 286 65.14 17.45 -4.11
CA VAL A 286 64.59 17.72 -5.48
C VAL A 286 63.84 16.52 -6.10
N GLY A 287 62.62 16.80 -6.59
CA GLY A 287 61.83 15.98 -7.55
C GLY A 287 60.35 15.82 -7.13
N SER A 288 59.40 16.70 -7.49
CA SER A 288 58.81 17.00 -8.83
C SER A 288 57.95 15.84 -9.37
N ALA A 289 56.62 15.93 -9.25
CA ALA A 289 55.64 16.20 -10.33
C ALA A 289 55.17 14.89 -11.03
N LYS A 290 53.94 14.68 -11.52
CA LYS A 290 52.95 15.59 -12.11
C LYS A 290 51.70 14.74 -12.53
N THR A 291 50.49 15.34 -12.51
CA THR A 291 49.35 15.19 -13.48
C THR A 291 48.72 13.78 -13.71
N THR A 292 47.45 13.51 -14.05
CA THR A 292 46.17 14.16 -14.47
C THR A 292 45.22 12.96 -14.76
N THR A 293 43.96 12.83 -14.34
CA THR A 293 42.71 13.44 -14.87
C THR A 293 41.66 12.35 -15.21
N SER A 294 40.43 12.61 -14.74
CA SER A 294 39.06 12.15 -15.09
C SER A 294 38.83 11.02 -16.11
N LEU A 295 37.95 10.03 -15.85
CA LEU A 295 36.47 10.04 -15.76
C LEU A 295 35.71 10.34 -17.06
N SER A 296 35.05 9.32 -17.62
CA SER A 296 33.63 9.27 -18.10
C SER A 296 33.40 7.88 -18.73
N ARG A 297 32.46 7.06 -18.24
CA ARG A 297 30.99 7.02 -18.45
C ARG A 297 30.62 6.42 -19.81
N GLU A 298 29.98 5.26 -19.79
CA GLU A 298 28.77 4.91 -20.56
C GLU A 298 28.27 3.51 -20.20
N ALA A 299 26.95 3.39 -20.03
CA ALA A 299 26.23 2.14 -19.79
C ALA A 299 25.23 1.97 -20.94
N SER A 300 25.35 0.87 -21.67
CA SER A 300 24.46 0.47 -22.75
C SER A 300 23.38 -0.49 -22.23
N VAL A 301 22.19 -0.26 -22.77
CA VAL A 301 20.98 -1.09 -22.70
C VAL A 301 21.11 -2.23 -23.71
N VAL A 302 20.56 -3.40 -23.38
CA VAL A 302 19.81 -4.37 -24.22
C VAL A 302 19.94 -5.75 -23.57
N GLU A 303 18.82 -6.40 -23.22
CA GLU A 303 18.64 -7.84 -23.49
C GLU A 303 17.18 -8.32 -23.32
N GLU A 304 16.86 -9.34 -24.12
CA GLU A 304 15.58 -9.75 -24.66
C GLU A 304 14.75 -10.74 -23.82
N ALA A 305 13.48 -10.83 -24.20
CA ALA A 305 12.44 -11.72 -23.68
C ALA A 305 12.46 -13.10 -24.36
N VAL A 306 12.87 -14.15 -23.63
CA VAL A 306 12.70 -15.57 -24.06
C VAL A 306 12.11 -16.48 -22.95
N SER A 307 11.72 -15.94 -21.80
CA SER A 307 11.40 -16.76 -20.61
C SER A 307 9.92 -17.18 -20.43
N SER A 308 8.94 -16.63 -21.19
CA SER A 308 7.52 -16.78 -20.81
C SER A 308 6.90 -18.16 -21.10
N ARG A 309 7.32 -18.86 -22.16
CA ARG A 309 6.66 -20.11 -22.60
C ARG A 309 6.96 -21.33 -21.73
N HIS A 310 8.12 -21.35 -21.06
CA HIS A 310 8.46 -22.47 -20.18
C HIS A 310 7.75 -22.37 -18.82
N HIS A 311 7.45 -21.15 -18.38
CA HIS A 311 6.75 -20.90 -17.12
C HIS A 311 5.27 -21.31 -17.20
N GLU A 312 4.60 -21.04 -18.32
CA GLU A 312 3.20 -21.43 -18.54
C GLU A 312 2.99 -22.94 -18.56
N ARG A 313 3.90 -23.70 -19.19
CA ARG A 313 3.83 -25.18 -19.20
C ARG A 313 4.07 -25.79 -17.81
N THR A 314 4.81 -25.10 -16.95
CA THR A 314 5.09 -25.58 -15.60
C THR A 314 3.89 -25.33 -14.67
N LEU A 315 3.13 -24.26 -14.91
CA LEU A 315 1.90 -23.92 -14.19
C LEU A 315 0.73 -24.86 -14.56
N THR A 316 0.55 -25.19 -15.84
CA THR A 316 -0.51 -26.13 -16.27
C THR A 316 -0.28 -27.54 -15.75
N ASN A 317 0.98 -28.02 -15.74
CA ASN A 317 1.30 -29.35 -15.18
C ASN A 317 1.09 -29.44 -13.66
N ARG A 318 1.31 -28.33 -12.92
CA ARG A 318 1.04 -28.27 -11.48
C ARG A 318 -0.45 -28.19 -11.14
N LEU A 319 -1.26 -27.55 -12.00
CA LEU A 319 -2.71 -27.51 -11.84
C LEU A 319 -3.37 -28.87 -12.12
N MET A 320 -2.89 -29.60 -13.14
CA MET A 320 -3.40 -30.94 -13.45
C MET A 320 -3.09 -31.96 -12.35
N SER A 321 -1.94 -31.84 -11.67
CA SER A 321 -1.59 -32.74 -10.56
C SER A 321 -2.32 -32.42 -9.26
N ALA A 322 -2.83 -31.19 -9.08
CA ALA A 322 -3.68 -30.82 -7.94
C ALA A 322 -5.14 -31.26 -8.09
N LEU A 323 -5.61 -31.50 -9.33
CA LEU A 323 -7.00 -31.88 -9.63
C LEU A 323 -7.24 -33.40 -9.66
N CYS A 324 -6.18 -34.22 -9.63
CA CYS A 324 -6.29 -35.68 -9.66
C CYS A 324 -6.31 -36.36 -8.28
N ILE A 325 -6.62 -35.64 -7.20
CA ILE A 325 -6.85 -36.27 -5.90
C ILE A 325 -8.35 -36.54 -5.75
N VAL A 326 -8.74 -37.78 -6.05
CA VAL A 326 -10.08 -38.36 -5.81
C VAL A 326 -9.87 -39.76 -5.23
N PRO A 327 -10.74 -40.24 -4.34
CA PRO A 327 -11.11 -39.75 -3.01
C PRO A 327 -10.26 -40.38 -1.89
#